data_AF-A0A7X6NJ31-F1
#
_entry.id   AF-A0A7X6NJ31-F1
#
_cell.length_a   1.000
_cell.length_b   1.000
_cell.length_c   1.000
_cell.angle_alpha   90.00
_cell.angle_beta   90.00
_cell.angle_gamma   90.00
#
_symmetry.space_group_name_H-M   'P 1'
#
loop_
_entity.id
_entity.type
_entity.pdbx_description
1 polymer ?
#
loop_
_entity_poly.entity_id
_entity_poly.type
_entity_poly.pdbx_seq_one_letter_code
_entity_poly.pdbx_strand_id
1 'polypeptide(L)'
;NNIIKEYYKNNKGIDEIIYEEDRLKHVPVVFIGPYEHHSNILMWEEGIAEVVEIGLKSYGTIDLAELKDRLTDKKYKNRIKIGSFSAASNVTGIITPVYEIAKILHENNAYACFDFAACAPYVEINMNKNEMEYFDAIYLAPHKFVGGPGSSGILVINKRIYDHSLPPTVSGGGTVSYVSPYAYDYIDNVQLREMAGTPGIIQIFKAALIMELKDLIGMDKIEEKEKYYTKKVFQRLKSIENIEILGPPDTNNRLPIFSIKIKHRDKYLHPKFAAKLINDLFGIQTRAGCACAAPYGHRLLDISEETSNIFRYFIKKGFISIKPGWIRFNIHYIMSEDEVDFICDAIKFIAENGYLFLNEYILDMKTGSWSHKSYNKPFSVVENFGAKESLKFVGNNNTKAVKEIHSDSIEEYKKYLNVAKNYAAKLKEADINFKSFDEKEYPSWFYYVNSK
;
A
#
# COMPACT_ATOMS: atom_id res chain seq x y z
N ASN A 1 -8.42 18.64 31.74
CA ASN A 1 -9.87 18.34 31.86
C ASN A 1 -10.31 17.61 30.61
N ASN A 2 -11.05 16.52 30.77
CA ASN A 2 -11.37 15.55 29.72
C ASN A 2 -12.57 16.04 28.90
N ILE A 3 -12.37 16.22 27.58
CA ILE A 3 -13.38 16.78 26.66
C ILE A 3 -14.65 15.92 26.58
N ILE A 4 -14.52 14.59 26.70
CA ILE A 4 -15.65 13.67 26.73
C ILE A 4 -16.48 13.87 28.01
N LYS A 5 -15.84 14.09 29.16
CA LYS A 5 -16.56 14.39 30.41
C LYS A 5 -17.34 15.70 30.36
N GLU A 6 -16.91 16.66 29.55
CA GLU A 6 -17.58 17.94 29.39
C GLU A 6 -18.66 17.90 28.30
N TYR A 7 -18.48 17.09 27.26
CA TYR A 7 -19.52 16.75 26.29
C TYR A 7 -20.78 16.24 26.99
N TYR A 8 -20.64 15.27 27.88
CA TYR A 8 -21.77 14.75 28.66
C TYR A 8 -22.41 15.76 29.63
N LYS A 9 -21.76 16.90 29.91
CA LYS A 9 -22.29 17.93 30.82
C LYS A 9 -23.05 19.05 30.13
N ASN A 10 -22.68 19.41 28.90
CA ASN A 10 -23.05 20.71 28.32
C ASN A 10 -24.10 20.65 27.19
N ASN A 11 -24.61 19.46 26.81
CA ASN A 11 -25.59 19.27 25.71
C ASN A 11 -25.17 19.88 24.35
N LYS A 12 -23.89 20.22 24.18
CA LYS A 12 -23.33 20.69 22.90
C LYS A 12 -22.92 19.52 22.03
N GLY A 13 -22.90 19.71 20.71
CA GLY A 13 -22.24 18.76 19.82
C GLY A 13 -20.75 18.65 20.16
N ILE A 14 -20.15 17.47 19.97
CA ILE A 14 -18.71 17.28 20.28
C ILE A 14 -17.84 18.22 19.45
N ASP A 15 -18.25 18.50 18.22
CA ASP A 15 -17.60 19.43 17.31
C ASP A 15 -17.67 20.87 17.86
N GLU A 16 -18.83 21.31 18.33
CA GLU A 16 -19.00 22.65 18.90
C GLU A 16 -18.10 22.88 20.13
N ILE A 17 -17.86 21.83 20.93
CA ILE A 17 -16.95 21.89 22.07
C ILE A 17 -15.50 21.90 21.60
N ILE A 18 -15.15 21.09 20.60
CA ILE A 18 -13.79 20.96 20.08
C ILE A 18 -13.29 22.28 19.50
N TYR A 19 -14.13 22.99 18.75
CA TYR A 19 -13.74 24.21 18.03
C TYR A 19 -13.71 25.49 18.89
N GLU A 20 -13.99 25.40 20.20
CA GLU A 20 -13.68 26.48 21.13
C GLU A 20 -12.16 26.61 21.32
N GLU A 21 -11.62 27.83 21.27
CA GLU A 21 -10.16 28.10 21.29
C GLU A 21 -9.46 27.49 22.52
N ASP A 22 -10.12 27.51 23.68
CA ASP A 22 -9.62 26.90 24.92
C ASP A 22 -9.61 25.37 24.92
N ARG A 23 -10.34 24.74 23.99
CA ARG A 23 -10.54 23.29 23.90
C ARG A 23 -9.66 22.64 22.84
N LEU A 24 -9.20 23.40 21.85
CA LEU A 24 -8.21 22.92 20.86
C LEU A 24 -6.93 22.37 21.50
N LYS A 25 -6.57 22.80 22.71
CA LYS A 25 -5.45 22.21 23.49
C LYS A 25 -5.61 20.71 23.77
N HIS A 26 -6.84 20.19 23.72
CA HIS A 26 -7.17 18.79 23.92
C HIS A 26 -7.28 18.00 22.60
N VAL A 27 -7.22 18.68 21.47
CA VAL A 27 -7.25 18.11 20.12
C VAL A 27 -5.80 17.83 19.71
N PRO A 28 -5.38 16.57 19.51
CA PRO A 28 -4.03 16.29 19.04
C PRO A 28 -3.81 16.86 17.63
N VAL A 29 -2.56 17.14 17.31
CA VAL A 29 -2.12 17.48 15.96
C VAL A 29 -1.27 16.32 15.46
N VAL A 30 -1.65 15.76 14.32
CA VAL A 30 -0.96 14.63 13.72
C VAL A 30 -0.29 15.08 12.43
N PHE A 31 1.04 15.05 12.42
CA PHE A 31 1.85 15.31 11.24
C PHE A 31 2.03 14.01 10.46
N ILE A 32 1.61 14.00 9.20
CA ILE A 32 1.70 12.83 8.32
C ILE A 32 2.62 13.12 7.13
N GLY A 33 3.16 12.06 6.51
CA GLY A 33 4.03 12.19 5.35
C GLY A 33 3.28 12.38 4.03
N PRO A 34 4.01 12.66 2.95
CA PRO A 34 3.42 12.93 1.63
C PRO A 34 3.05 11.66 0.84
N TYR A 35 3.27 10.47 1.39
CA TYR A 35 3.01 9.20 0.69
C TYR A 35 2.40 8.15 1.61
N GLU A 36 1.61 8.60 2.57
CA GLU A 36 0.92 7.71 3.48
C GLU A 36 -0.07 6.79 2.78
N HIS A 37 -0.12 5.56 3.27
CA HIS A 37 -1.22 4.65 2.98
C HIS A 37 -2.50 5.15 3.67
N HIS A 38 -3.67 4.87 3.10
CA HIS A 38 -4.98 5.29 3.64
C HIS A 38 -5.17 4.89 5.11
N SER A 39 -4.61 3.75 5.51
CA SER A 39 -4.62 3.29 6.91
C SER A 39 -3.90 4.23 7.89
N ASN A 40 -2.99 5.09 7.41
CA ASN A 40 -2.32 6.12 8.18
C ASN A 40 -2.75 7.55 7.79
N ILE A 41 -3.93 7.69 7.16
CA ILE A 41 -4.56 8.98 6.86
C ILE A 41 -5.95 9.01 7.46
N LEU A 42 -6.83 8.13 6.97
CA LEU A 42 -8.27 8.17 7.26
C LEU A 42 -8.57 7.96 8.74
N MET A 43 -7.76 7.16 9.45
CA MET A 43 -7.95 6.96 10.89
C MET A 43 -7.75 8.25 11.70
N TRP A 44 -6.91 9.16 11.21
CA TRP A 44 -6.65 10.45 11.85
C TRP A 44 -7.69 11.48 11.43
N GLU A 45 -8.04 11.52 10.14
CA GLU A 45 -9.06 12.44 9.59
C GLU A 45 -10.46 12.18 10.14
N GLU A 46 -10.83 10.90 10.32
CA GLU A 46 -12.11 10.51 10.94
C GLU A 46 -12.03 10.55 12.48
N GLY A 47 -10.84 10.79 13.03
CA GLY A 47 -10.62 10.97 14.46
C GLY A 47 -10.82 12.41 14.91
N ILE A 48 -10.58 12.67 16.20
CA ILE A 48 -10.62 14.03 16.75
C ILE A 48 -9.34 14.84 16.47
N ALA A 49 -8.46 14.36 15.58
CA ALA A 49 -7.15 14.97 15.36
C ALA A 49 -7.22 16.04 14.28
N GLU A 50 -6.41 17.10 14.42
CA GLU A 50 -6.06 17.92 13.26
C GLU A 50 -4.92 17.25 12.52
N VAL A 51 -5.12 16.97 11.23
CA VAL A 51 -4.10 16.34 10.38
C VAL A 51 -3.34 17.40 9.59
N VAL A 52 -2.01 17.35 9.67
CA VAL A 52 -1.10 18.25 8.95
C VAL A 52 -0.20 17.41 8.07
N GLU A 53 -0.38 17.53 6.76
CA GLU A 53 0.48 16.86 5.81
C GLU A 53 1.80 17.63 5.62
N ILE A 54 2.92 16.90 5.64
CA ILE A 54 4.24 17.40 5.25
C ILE A 54 4.48 17.10 3.77
N GLY A 55 4.88 18.10 3.01
CA GLY A 55 5.07 18.02 1.58
C GLY A 55 6.30 17.23 1.13
N LEU A 56 6.46 17.18 -0.19
CA LEU A 56 7.62 16.60 -0.87
C LEU A 56 8.62 17.72 -1.21
N LYS A 57 9.91 17.39 -1.13
CA LYS A 57 10.95 18.16 -1.83
C LYS A 57 10.85 17.93 -3.34
N SER A 58 11.56 18.76 -4.11
CA SER A 58 11.60 18.68 -5.58
C SER A 58 12.02 17.30 -6.13
N TYR A 59 12.81 16.55 -5.35
CA TYR A 59 13.27 15.20 -5.67
C TYR A 59 12.35 14.08 -5.14
N GLY A 60 11.17 14.41 -4.60
CA GLY A 60 10.11 13.47 -4.24
C GLY A 60 10.34 12.66 -2.96
N THR A 61 11.23 13.12 -2.07
CA THR A 61 11.30 12.68 -0.66
C THR A 61 10.56 13.67 0.23
N ILE A 62 10.25 13.30 1.48
CA ILE A 62 9.66 14.21 2.47
C ILE A 62 10.50 15.47 2.70
N ASP A 63 9.83 16.62 2.91
CA ASP A 63 10.49 17.87 3.29
C ASP A 63 10.66 18.00 4.82
N LEU A 64 11.86 17.66 5.29
CA LEU A 64 12.22 17.76 6.71
C LEU A 64 12.31 19.21 7.21
N ALA A 65 12.56 20.19 6.33
CA ALA A 65 12.55 21.60 6.71
C ALA A 65 11.11 22.06 6.97
N GLU A 66 10.18 21.70 6.07
CA GLU A 66 8.76 21.95 6.31
C GLU A 66 8.28 21.25 7.59
N LEU A 67 8.66 19.99 7.85
CA LEU A 67 8.31 19.32 9.10
C LEU A 67 8.71 20.15 10.33
N LYS A 68 9.94 20.68 10.35
CA LYS A 68 10.44 21.51 11.45
C LYS A 68 9.65 22.82 11.59
N ASP A 69 9.36 23.49 10.47
CA ASP A 69 8.59 24.73 10.46
C ASP A 69 7.15 24.50 10.97
N ARG A 70 6.50 23.44 10.52
CA ARG A 70 5.14 23.07 10.94
C ARG A 70 5.06 22.70 12.42
N LEU A 71 6.06 21.98 12.94
CA LEU A 71 6.13 21.60 14.36
C LEU A 71 6.30 22.78 15.31
N THR A 72 6.91 23.86 14.84
CA THR A 72 7.20 25.08 15.62
C THR A 72 6.12 26.16 15.50
N ASP A 73 5.08 25.92 14.70
CA ASP A 73 3.94 26.83 14.57
C ASP A 73 3.31 27.11 15.96
N LYS A 74 3.16 28.39 16.28
CA LYS A 74 2.64 28.87 17.57
C LYS A 74 1.26 28.31 17.89
N LYS A 75 0.44 28.03 16.87
CA LYS A 75 -0.91 27.47 17.06
C LYS A 75 -0.91 26.05 17.65
N TYR A 76 0.23 25.35 17.64
CA TYR A 76 0.36 23.99 18.16
C TYR A 76 1.10 23.91 19.51
N LYS A 77 1.51 25.04 20.10
CA LYS A 77 2.42 25.08 21.26
C LYS A 77 1.93 24.27 22.47
N ASN A 78 0.61 24.24 22.73
CA ASN A 78 0.01 23.60 23.91
C ASN A 78 -0.79 22.34 23.58
N ARG A 79 -0.56 21.74 22.41
CA ARG A 79 -1.27 20.57 21.92
C ARG A 79 -0.36 19.35 21.93
N ILE A 80 -0.95 18.17 22.09
CA ILE A 80 -0.23 16.91 21.86
C ILE A 80 0.13 16.83 20.38
N LYS A 81 1.41 16.68 20.08
CA LYS A 81 1.93 16.53 18.72
C LYS A 81 2.32 15.08 18.47
N ILE A 82 1.87 14.52 17.38
CA ILE A 82 2.19 13.16 16.95
C ILE A 82 2.70 13.25 15.52
N GLY A 83 3.86 12.68 15.23
CA GLY A 83 4.27 12.34 13.88
C GLY A 83 3.86 10.91 13.56
N SER A 84 3.15 10.68 12.47
CA SER A 84 2.80 9.33 11.99
C SER A 84 3.19 9.19 10.52
N PHE A 85 4.35 8.59 10.26
CA PHE A 85 4.96 8.56 8.92
C PHE A 85 5.16 7.15 8.41
N SER A 86 4.94 6.94 7.10
CA SER A 86 5.31 5.69 6.45
C SER A 86 6.83 5.55 6.42
N ALA A 87 7.35 4.42 6.91
CA ALA A 87 8.79 4.13 6.88
C ALA A 87 9.30 3.85 5.45
N ALA A 88 8.41 3.44 4.54
CA ALA A 88 8.65 3.46 3.10
C ALA A 88 7.34 3.63 2.32
N SER A 89 7.41 4.24 1.14
CA SER A 89 6.25 4.35 0.24
C SER A 89 5.86 2.98 -0.33
N ASN A 90 4.59 2.59 -0.18
CA ASN A 90 4.03 1.40 -0.84
C ASN A 90 3.75 1.61 -2.35
N VAL A 91 3.99 2.83 -2.86
CA VAL A 91 3.83 3.24 -4.25
C VAL A 91 5.17 3.26 -4.96
N THR A 92 6.13 4.03 -4.43
CA THR A 92 7.41 4.29 -5.10
C THR A 92 8.57 3.52 -4.46
N GLY A 93 8.36 2.86 -3.33
CA GLY A 93 9.42 2.16 -2.61
C GLY A 93 10.41 3.06 -1.88
N ILE A 94 10.32 4.39 -2.01
CA ILE A 94 11.23 5.33 -1.35
C ILE A 94 11.23 5.09 0.16
N ILE A 95 12.42 4.96 0.73
CA ILE A 95 12.63 4.73 2.16
C ILE A 95 12.71 6.09 2.87
N THR A 96 11.93 6.24 3.92
CA THR A 96 11.88 7.44 4.75
C THR A 96 13.05 7.44 5.73
N PRO A 97 13.73 8.58 5.97
CA PRO A 97 14.76 8.70 7.01
C PRO A 97 14.12 8.75 8.41
N VAL A 98 13.54 7.63 8.85
CA VAL A 98 12.71 7.53 10.07
C VAL A 98 13.43 8.01 11.34
N TYR A 99 14.74 7.75 11.46
CA TYR A 99 15.52 8.19 12.62
C TYR A 99 15.74 9.71 12.66
N GLU A 100 15.95 10.34 11.51
CA GLU A 100 16.08 11.80 11.41
C GLU A 100 14.74 12.49 11.71
N ILE A 101 13.63 11.94 11.21
CA ILE A 101 12.28 12.40 11.55
C ILE A 101 12.02 12.26 13.04
N ALA A 102 12.34 11.11 13.64
CA ALA A 102 12.17 10.89 15.07
C ALA A 102 12.92 11.94 15.91
N LYS A 103 14.17 12.22 15.55
CA LYS A 103 14.96 13.28 16.19
C LYS A 103 14.27 14.64 16.09
N ILE A 104 13.82 15.04 14.90
CA ILE A 104 13.11 16.32 14.69
C ILE A 104 11.83 16.39 15.53
N LEU A 105 11.07 15.29 15.62
CA LEU A 105 9.86 15.22 16.43
C LEU A 105 10.15 15.39 17.92
N HIS A 106 11.13 14.65 18.46
CA HIS A 106 11.48 14.73 19.88
C HIS A 106 12.08 16.08 20.28
N GLU A 107 12.89 16.70 19.42
CA GLU A 107 13.38 18.08 19.63
C GLU A 107 12.22 19.09 19.78
N ASN A 108 11.03 18.75 19.31
CA ASN A 108 9.83 19.59 19.33
C ASN A 108 8.71 19.05 20.26
N ASN A 109 9.05 18.14 21.19
CA ASN A 109 8.12 17.47 22.11
C ASN A 109 6.93 16.78 21.41
N ALA A 110 7.20 16.13 20.27
CA ALA A 110 6.22 15.34 19.53
C ALA A 110 6.55 13.84 19.61
N TYR A 111 5.52 13.00 19.57
CA TYR A 111 5.69 11.55 19.51
C TYR A 111 6.09 11.08 18.11
N ALA A 112 6.96 10.09 18.01
CA ALA A 112 7.44 9.52 16.75
C ALA A 112 6.83 8.13 16.47
N CYS A 113 5.82 8.10 15.60
CA CYS A 113 5.11 6.89 15.18
C CYS A 113 5.39 6.56 13.71
N PHE A 114 5.57 5.28 13.37
CA PHE A 114 5.90 4.88 12.00
C PHE A 114 5.12 3.66 11.46
N ASP A 115 4.63 3.76 10.23
CA ASP A 115 4.09 2.63 9.44
C ASP A 115 5.24 1.85 8.79
N PHE A 116 5.60 0.72 9.37
CA PHE A 116 6.58 -0.20 8.82
C PHE A 116 5.97 -1.25 7.90
N ALA A 117 4.65 -1.25 7.64
CA ALA A 117 4.00 -2.31 6.90
C ALA A 117 4.60 -2.53 5.51
N ALA A 118 5.05 -1.49 4.80
CA ALA A 118 5.64 -1.65 3.47
C ALA A 118 7.07 -2.22 3.47
N CYS A 119 7.86 -1.95 4.53
CA CYS A 119 9.30 -2.22 4.55
C CYS A 119 9.75 -3.25 5.59
N ALA A 120 8.93 -3.57 6.59
CA ALA A 120 9.26 -4.51 7.66
C ALA A 120 9.81 -5.88 7.19
N PRO A 121 9.37 -6.45 6.03
CA PRO A 121 9.96 -7.68 5.50
C PRO A 121 11.42 -7.55 5.06
N TYR A 122 11.93 -6.32 4.89
CA TYR A 122 13.16 -6.01 4.16
C TYR A 122 14.18 -5.21 4.97
N VAL A 123 13.73 -4.43 5.96
CA VAL A 123 14.59 -3.50 6.71
C VAL A 123 14.78 -3.93 8.17
N GLU A 124 15.85 -3.44 8.79
CA GLU A 124 16.02 -3.51 10.24
C GLU A 124 15.04 -2.54 10.92
N ILE A 125 14.52 -2.94 12.08
CA ILE A 125 13.65 -2.12 12.90
C ILE A 125 14.27 -2.04 14.30
N ASN A 126 15.00 -0.95 14.56
CA ASN A 126 15.52 -0.65 15.89
C ASN A 126 14.67 0.45 16.54
N MET A 127 13.91 0.10 17.57
CA MET A 127 13.03 1.01 18.32
C MET A 127 13.78 2.08 19.13
N ASN A 128 15.03 1.83 19.52
CA ASN A 128 15.78 2.68 20.45
C ASN A 128 17.23 2.83 19.96
N LYS A 129 17.44 3.51 18.84
CA LYS A 129 18.77 3.67 18.25
C LYS A 129 19.70 4.53 19.11
N ASN A 130 19.19 5.63 19.67
CA ASN A 130 19.86 6.45 20.68
C ASN A 130 18.84 7.33 21.43
N GLU A 131 19.32 8.27 22.25
CA GLU A 131 18.52 9.12 23.14
C GLU A 131 17.49 9.99 22.42
N MET A 132 17.69 10.35 21.14
CA MET A 132 16.77 11.20 20.38
C MET A 132 16.22 10.51 19.13
N GLU A 133 16.90 9.49 18.61
CA GLU A 133 16.47 8.70 17.45
C GLU A 133 15.78 7.40 17.90
N TYR A 134 14.69 7.50 18.64
CA TYR A 134 13.89 6.35 19.05
C TYR A 134 12.49 6.40 18.42
N PHE A 135 11.71 5.34 18.54
CA PHE A 135 10.30 5.32 18.10
C PHE A 135 9.40 5.21 19.32
N ASP A 136 8.31 5.97 19.34
CA ASP A 136 7.25 5.86 20.36
C ASP A 136 6.27 4.75 20.03
N ALA A 137 5.95 4.59 18.75
CA ALA A 137 5.17 3.47 18.27
C ALA A 137 5.58 3.07 16.85
N ILE A 138 5.45 1.78 16.55
CA ILE A 138 5.47 1.30 15.17
C ILE A 138 4.34 0.32 14.96
N TYR A 139 3.88 0.21 13.73
CA TYR A 139 2.94 -0.83 13.33
C TYR A 139 3.42 -1.47 12.05
N LEU A 140 3.21 -2.78 11.95
CA LEU A 140 3.62 -3.57 10.81
C LEU A 140 2.59 -4.66 10.51
N ALA A 141 2.66 -5.15 9.29
CA ALA A 141 1.72 -6.13 8.75
C ALA A 141 2.45 -7.42 8.38
N PRO A 142 2.50 -8.41 9.29
CA PRO A 142 3.24 -9.65 9.08
C PRO A 142 2.81 -10.44 7.84
N HIS A 143 1.59 -10.23 7.31
CA HIS A 143 1.13 -10.87 6.08
C HIS A 143 1.92 -10.48 4.83
N LYS A 144 2.78 -9.45 4.90
CA LYS A 144 3.67 -9.02 3.83
C LYS A 144 5.04 -9.69 3.86
N PHE A 145 5.35 -10.48 4.90
CA PHE A 145 6.56 -11.27 4.98
C PHE A 145 6.39 -12.58 4.18
N VAL A 146 7.51 -13.20 3.81
CA VAL A 146 7.51 -14.55 3.24
C VAL A 146 6.87 -15.51 4.24
N GLY A 147 5.84 -16.25 3.80
CA GLY A 147 5.05 -17.12 4.68
C GLY A 147 4.05 -16.39 5.59
N GLY A 148 3.98 -15.06 5.53
CA GLY A 148 3.13 -14.19 6.35
C GLY A 148 1.61 -14.38 6.25
N PRO A 149 1.01 -14.58 5.06
CA PRO A 149 -0.45 -14.53 4.92
C PRO A 149 -1.23 -15.36 5.95
N GLY A 150 -2.14 -14.73 6.69
CA GLY A 150 -2.90 -15.35 7.80
C GLY A 150 -2.36 -15.04 9.20
N SER A 151 -1.27 -14.28 9.32
CA SER A 151 -0.75 -13.72 10.57
C SER A 151 -1.56 -12.52 11.08
N SER A 152 -1.46 -12.21 12.38
CA SER A 152 -2.06 -11.01 12.99
C SER A 152 -1.21 -9.77 12.73
N GLY A 153 -1.81 -8.58 12.77
CA GLY A 153 -1.05 -7.32 12.80
C GLY A 153 -0.25 -7.20 14.10
N ILE A 154 0.80 -6.37 14.08
CA ILE A 154 1.62 -6.08 15.26
C ILE A 154 1.73 -4.57 15.43
N LEU A 155 1.38 -4.12 16.63
CA LEU A 155 1.62 -2.78 17.15
C LEU A 155 2.66 -2.91 18.26
N VAL A 156 3.74 -2.15 18.17
CA VAL A 156 4.74 -2.02 19.24
C VAL A 156 4.68 -0.60 19.73
N ILE A 157 4.46 -0.42 21.02
CA ILE A 157 4.48 0.90 21.67
C ILE A 157 5.55 0.93 22.74
N ASN A 158 6.20 2.08 22.89
CA ASN A 158 7.06 2.30 24.04
C ASN A 158 6.19 2.46 25.29
N LYS A 159 6.54 1.75 26.37
CA LYS A 159 5.78 1.82 27.63
C LYS A 159 5.61 3.25 28.15
N ARG A 160 6.54 4.16 27.85
CA ARG A 160 6.49 5.57 28.30
C ARG A 160 5.29 6.35 27.78
N ILE A 161 4.68 5.94 26.66
CA ILE A 161 3.52 6.62 26.07
C ILE A 161 2.18 6.00 26.48
N TYR A 162 2.19 4.91 27.25
CA TYR A 162 0.96 4.23 27.67
C TYR A 162 0.39 4.85 28.95
N ASP A 163 -0.83 5.39 28.88
CA ASP A 163 -1.52 5.97 30.02
C ASP A 163 -2.44 4.93 30.69
N HIS A 164 -1.97 4.36 31.80
CA HIS A 164 -2.74 3.37 32.57
C HIS A 164 -4.05 3.91 33.16
N SER A 165 -4.25 5.24 33.21
CA SER A 165 -5.50 5.85 33.70
C SER A 165 -6.65 5.80 32.69
N LEU A 166 -6.35 5.51 31.42
CA LEU A 166 -7.34 5.37 30.35
C LEU A 166 -7.73 3.90 30.15
N PRO A 167 -8.98 3.57 29.78
CA PRO A 167 -9.34 2.21 29.40
C PRO A 167 -8.51 1.73 28.18
N PRO A 168 -8.34 0.41 27.98
CA PRO A 168 -7.73 -0.11 26.76
C PRO A 168 -8.53 0.31 25.53
N THR A 169 -7.89 0.26 24.36
CA THR A 169 -8.52 0.63 23.09
C THR A 169 -9.81 -0.14 22.85
N VAL A 170 -9.78 -1.45 23.16
CA VAL A 170 -10.96 -2.31 23.16
C VAL A 170 -11.07 -2.98 24.52
N SER A 171 -12.16 -2.70 25.24
CA SER A 171 -12.46 -3.35 26.52
C SER A 171 -13.23 -4.65 26.31
N GLY A 172 -12.88 -5.69 27.06
CA GLY A 172 -13.58 -6.97 27.02
C GLY A 172 -13.00 -7.99 27.98
N GLY A 173 -13.53 -9.22 27.93
CA GLY A 173 -12.94 -10.34 28.66
C GLY A 173 -11.45 -10.49 28.33
N GLY A 174 -10.62 -10.85 29.31
CA GLY A 174 -9.17 -10.95 29.13
C GLY A 174 -8.40 -9.64 29.30
N THR A 175 -9.07 -8.48 29.38
CA THR A 175 -8.41 -7.17 29.64
C THR A 175 -8.48 -6.71 31.10
N VAL A 176 -9.29 -7.39 31.90
CA VAL A 176 -9.68 -7.02 33.27
C VAL A 176 -9.11 -7.99 34.30
N SER A 177 -8.66 -7.46 35.43
CA SER A 177 -8.26 -8.24 36.61
C SER A 177 -9.44 -8.44 37.57
N TYR A 178 -10.42 -7.53 37.55
CA TYR A 178 -11.63 -7.61 38.36
C TYR A 178 -12.82 -6.95 37.64
N VAL A 179 -14.01 -7.54 37.75
CA VAL A 179 -15.28 -6.93 37.30
C VAL A 179 -16.39 -7.31 38.26
N SER A 180 -17.21 -6.32 38.60
CA SER A 180 -18.44 -6.46 39.38
C SER A 180 -19.53 -5.53 38.82
N PRO A 181 -20.78 -5.62 39.30
CA PRO A 181 -21.82 -4.65 38.94
C PRO A 181 -21.52 -3.18 39.32
N TYR A 182 -20.48 -2.92 40.13
CA TYR A 182 -20.19 -1.59 40.68
C TYR A 182 -18.85 -1.01 40.23
N ALA A 183 -17.89 -1.87 39.88
CA ALA A 183 -16.51 -1.48 39.58
C ALA A 183 -15.81 -2.53 38.71
N TYR A 184 -14.74 -2.10 38.05
CA TYR A 184 -13.84 -2.95 37.28
C TYR A 184 -12.41 -2.42 37.39
N ASP A 185 -11.45 -3.33 37.27
CA ASP A 185 -10.02 -3.03 37.24
C ASP A 185 -9.41 -3.68 36.00
N TYR A 186 -8.57 -2.94 35.28
CA TYR A 186 -7.84 -3.45 34.13
C TYR A 186 -6.53 -4.11 34.54
N ILE A 187 -6.03 -5.00 33.70
CA ILE A 187 -4.73 -5.66 33.88
C ILE A 187 -3.58 -4.66 33.71
N ASP A 188 -2.56 -4.73 34.56
CA ASP A 188 -1.38 -3.85 34.48
C ASP A 188 -0.46 -4.16 33.29
N ASN A 189 -0.44 -5.41 32.83
CA ASN A 189 0.31 -5.80 31.65
C ASN A 189 -0.32 -5.18 30.39
N VAL A 190 0.40 -4.21 29.79
CA VAL A 190 -0.04 -3.45 28.62
C VAL A 190 -0.43 -4.35 27.44
N GLN A 191 0.36 -5.38 27.15
CA GLN A 191 0.09 -6.27 26.03
C GLN A 191 -1.22 -7.05 26.22
N LEU A 192 -1.43 -7.66 27.39
CA LEU A 192 -2.66 -8.37 27.70
C LEU A 192 -3.87 -7.43 27.73
N ARG A 193 -3.68 -6.22 28.24
CA ARG A 193 -4.72 -5.19 28.33
C ARG A 193 -5.22 -4.74 26.97
N GLU A 194 -4.38 -4.71 25.94
CA GLU A 194 -4.77 -4.36 24.56
C GLU A 194 -5.19 -5.57 23.70
N MET A 195 -5.29 -6.78 24.28
CA MET A 195 -5.66 -8.01 23.59
C MET A 195 -7.00 -8.56 24.10
N ALA A 196 -8.08 -7.81 23.87
CA ALA A 196 -9.42 -8.21 24.30
C ALA A 196 -9.88 -9.53 23.66
N GLY A 197 -10.46 -10.40 24.49
CA GLY A 197 -10.96 -11.70 24.10
C GLY A 197 -9.87 -12.75 23.97
N THR A 198 -10.19 -13.85 23.27
CA THR A 198 -9.18 -14.86 22.91
C THR A 198 -8.39 -14.33 21.72
N PRO A 199 -7.06 -14.16 21.83
CA PRO A 199 -6.27 -13.65 20.72
C PRO A 199 -6.17 -14.69 19.60
N GLY A 200 -5.77 -14.24 18.40
CA GLY A 200 -5.47 -15.12 17.28
C GLY A 200 -4.20 -15.94 17.54
N ILE A 201 -4.27 -16.98 18.38
CA ILE A 201 -3.11 -17.76 18.85
C ILE A 201 -2.23 -18.23 17.67
N ILE A 202 -2.83 -18.90 16.68
CA ILE A 202 -2.12 -19.39 15.49
C ILE A 202 -1.57 -18.23 14.64
N GLN A 203 -2.28 -17.10 14.61
CA GLN A 203 -1.87 -15.93 13.86
C GLN A 203 -0.62 -15.28 14.47
N ILE A 204 -0.53 -15.28 15.81
CA ILE A 204 0.63 -14.79 16.58
C ILE A 204 1.83 -15.72 16.39
N PHE A 205 1.65 -17.04 16.52
CA PHE A 205 2.73 -18.00 16.26
C PHE A 205 3.28 -17.85 14.83
N LYS A 206 2.39 -17.69 13.85
CA LYS A 206 2.80 -17.45 12.47
C LYS A 206 3.57 -16.14 12.32
N ALA A 207 3.17 -15.09 13.01
CA ALA A 207 3.87 -13.80 13.01
C ALA A 207 5.26 -13.88 13.66
N ALA A 208 5.48 -14.76 14.65
CA ALA A 208 6.81 -15.01 15.20
C ALA A 208 7.70 -15.79 14.22
N LEU A 209 7.19 -16.89 13.66
CA LEU A 209 7.96 -17.77 12.75
C LEU A 209 8.44 -17.05 11.49
N ILE A 210 7.66 -16.12 10.94
CA ILE A 210 8.04 -15.34 9.76
C ILE A 210 9.10 -14.28 10.07
N MET A 211 9.17 -13.79 11.31
CA MET A 211 10.27 -12.94 11.76
C MET A 211 11.55 -13.76 11.94
N GLU A 212 11.47 -14.93 12.57
CA GLU A 212 12.60 -15.86 12.68
C GLU A 212 13.12 -16.27 11.28
N LEU A 213 12.23 -16.53 10.33
CA LEU A 213 12.61 -16.83 8.95
C LEU A 213 13.39 -15.68 8.30
N LYS A 214 12.96 -14.44 8.49
CA LYS A 214 13.69 -13.25 8.00
C LYS A 214 15.09 -13.17 8.60
N ASP A 215 15.20 -13.38 9.91
CA ASP A 215 16.49 -13.36 10.61
C ASP A 215 17.43 -14.48 10.13
N LEU A 216 16.89 -15.68 9.87
CA LEU A 216 17.63 -16.81 9.32
C LEU A 216 18.15 -16.56 7.90
N ILE A 217 17.37 -15.87 7.06
CA ILE A 217 17.81 -15.46 5.72
C ILE A 217 18.96 -14.46 5.83
N GLY A 218 18.85 -13.52 6.78
CA GLY A 218 19.85 -12.51 7.08
C GLY A 218 19.60 -11.19 6.34
N MET A 219 19.63 -10.09 7.10
CA MET A 219 19.28 -8.76 6.61
C MET A 219 20.21 -8.23 5.53
N ASP A 220 21.52 -8.41 5.72
CA ASP A 220 22.53 -7.94 4.75
C ASP A 220 22.33 -8.57 3.37
N LYS A 221 21.97 -9.87 3.34
CA LYS A 221 21.69 -10.59 2.09
C LYS A 221 20.41 -10.10 1.42
N ILE A 222 19.38 -9.81 2.21
CA ILE A 222 18.12 -9.24 1.70
C ILE A 222 18.44 -7.87 1.07
N GLU A 223 19.14 -7.00 1.80
CA GLU A 223 19.48 -5.65 1.34
C GLU A 223 20.34 -5.68 0.07
N GLU A 224 21.38 -6.52 0.02
CA GLU A 224 22.23 -6.68 -1.16
C GLU A 224 21.41 -7.09 -2.39
N LYS A 225 20.55 -8.11 -2.23
CA LYS A 225 19.73 -8.66 -3.32
C LYS A 225 18.69 -7.65 -3.80
N GLU A 226 18.05 -6.92 -2.88
CA GLU A 226 17.07 -5.88 -3.23
C GLU A 226 17.71 -4.69 -3.92
N LYS A 227 18.89 -4.24 -3.48
CA LYS A 227 19.66 -3.19 -4.16
C LYS A 227 20.06 -3.62 -5.57
N TYR A 228 20.51 -4.87 -5.73
CA TYR A 228 20.85 -5.43 -7.04
C TYR A 228 19.64 -5.41 -7.98
N TYR A 229 18.51 -6.01 -7.57
CA TYR A 229 17.30 -6.05 -8.40
C TYR A 229 16.69 -4.68 -8.64
N THR A 230 16.75 -3.77 -7.66
CA THR A 230 16.30 -2.39 -7.84
C THR A 230 17.04 -1.72 -9.00
N LYS A 231 18.37 -1.78 -9.00
CA LYS A 231 19.20 -1.19 -10.07
C LYS A 231 18.92 -1.86 -11.41
N LYS A 232 18.88 -3.19 -11.46
CA LYS A 232 18.63 -3.97 -12.68
C LYS A 232 17.28 -3.59 -13.31
N VAL A 233 16.19 -3.67 -12.55
CA VAL A 233 14.84 -3.36 -13.07
C VAL A 233 14.72 -1.90 -13.46
N PHE A 234 15.26 -0.96 -12.67
CA PHE A 234 15.20 0.45 -13.01
C PHE A 234 15.91 0.75 -14.34
N GLN A 235 17.09 0.14 -14.58
CA GLN A 235 17.81 0.25 -15.85
C GLN A 235 17.01 -0.34 -17.02
N ARG A 236 16.40 -1.52 -16.84
CA ARG A 236 15.55 -2.16 -17.86
C ARG A 236 14.35 -1.29 -18.21
N LEU A 237 13.61 -0.80 -17.22
CA LEU A 237 12.42 0.02 -17.44
C LEU A 237 12.75 1.37 -18.09
N LYS A 238 13.83 2.04 -17.65
CA LYS A 238 14.26 3.33 -18.19
C LYS A 238 14.69 3.24 -19.66
N SER A 239 15.10 2.06 -20.13
CA SER A 239 15.44 1.84 -21.54
C SER A 239 14.23 1.76 -22.48
N ILE A 240 13.00 1.73 -21.94
CA ILE A 240 11.77 1.61 -22.70
C ILE A 240 11.12 2.99 -22.80
N GLU A 241 11.08 3.55 -24.02
CA GLU A 241 10.74 4.95 -24.27
C GLU A 241 9.35 5.37 -23.75
N ASN A 242 8.36 4.47 -23.84
CA ASN A 242 6.98 4.78 -23.47
C ASN A 242 6.59 4.33 -22.06
N ILE A 243 7.56 3.98 -21.20
CA ILE A 243 7.33 3.72 -19.79
C ILE A 243 7.69 4.96 -18.97
N GLU A 244 6.76 5.39 -18.13
CA GLU A 244 7.01 6.40 -17.10
C GLU A 244 7.00 5.72 -15.73
N ILE A 245 8.15 5.72 -15.05
CA ILE A 245 8.28 5.24 -13.68
C ILE A 245 7.87 6.36 -12.73
N LEU A 246 6.89 6.11 -11.87
CA LEU A 246 6.42 7.08 -10.89
C LEU A 246 7.37 7.15 -9.69
N GLY A 247 7.56 8.38 -9.21
CA GLY A 247 8.41 8.68 -8.05
C GLY A 247 9.86 9.01 -8.39
N PRO A 248 10.69 9.23 -7.36
CA PRO A 248 12.08 9.61 -7.55
C PRO A 248 12.88 8.52 -8.28
N PRO A 249 13.87 8.91 -9.11
CA PRO A 249 14.75 7.97 -9.80
C PRO A 249 15.90 7.44 -8.94
N ASP A 250 15.93 7.78 -7.65
CA ASP A 250 16.92 7.25 -6.71
C ASP A 250 16.77 5.73 -6.62
N THR A 251 17.86 5.00 -6.85
CA THR A 251 17.90 3.52 -6.78
C THR A 251 18.66 3.01 -5.55
N ASN A 252 19.27 3.91 -4.76
CA ASN A 252 20.08 3.54 -3.61
C ASN A 252 19.24 3.46 -2.32
N ASN A 253 18.23 4.32 -2.17
CA ASN A 253 17.39 4.39 -0.97
C ASN A 253 15.92 4.08 -1.26
N ARG A 254 15.67 2.90 -1.85
CA ARG A 254 14.31 2.41 -2.11
C ARG A 254 14.20 0.90 -2.05
N LEU A 255 12.99 0.45 -1.76
CA LEU A 255 12.55 -0.92 -1.97
C LEU A 255 12.32 -1.19 -3.47
N PRO A 256 12.39 -2.46 -3.90
CA PRO A 256 12.13 -2.91 -5.27
C PRO A 256 10.63 -2.89 -5.63
N ILE A 257 9.98 -1.75 -5.39
CA ILE A 257 8.58 -1.45 -5.70
C ILE A 257 8.56 -0.48 -6.89
N PHE A 258 7.86 -0.87 -7.94
CA PHE A 258 7.80 -0.12 -9.19
C PHE A 258 6.37 0.18 -9.55
N SER A 259 6.07 1.47 -9.70
CA SER A 259 4.80 1.98 -10.20
C SER A 259 5.04 2.59 -11.56
N ILE A 260 4.37 2.09 -12.60
CA ILE A 260 4.61 2.49 -13.99
C ILE A 260 3.31 2.88 -14.71
N LYS A 261 3.42 3.89 -15.58
CA LYS A 261 2.44 4.16 -16.64
C LYS A 261 3.04 3.75 -17.97
N ILE A 262 2.19 3.30 -18.88
CA ILE A 262 2.58 2.94 -20.24
C ILE A 262 1.86 3.88 -21.19
N LYS A 263 2.62 4.73 -21.87
CA LYS A 263 2.10 5.71 -22.83
C LYS A 263 1.83 5.05 -24.18
N HIS A 264 0.75 5.45 -24.82
CA HIS A 264 0.46 5.13 -26.21
C HIS A 264 -0.22 6.34 -26.86
N ARG A 265 0.41 6.88 -27.90
CA ARG A 265 0.04 8.18 -28.51
C ARG A 265 0.03 9.29 -27.43
N ASP A 266 -1.03 10.08 -27.34
CA ASP A 266 -1.24 11.14 -26.34
C ASP A 266 -1.85 10.66 -25.02
N LYS A 267 -2.17 9.37 -24.88
CA LYS A 267 -2.84 8.81 -23.69
C LYS A 267 -2.03 7.66 -23.06
N TYR A 268 -2.59 7.03 -22.03
CA TYR A 268 -1.99 5.87 -21.37
C TYR A 268 -2.82 4.61 -21.60
N LEU A 269 -2.17 3.45 -21.55
CA LEU A 269 -2.88 2.19 -21.37
C LEU A 269 -3.57 2.19 -20.00
N HIS A 270 -4.85 1.81 -19.98
CA HIS A 270 -5.57 1.67 -18.74
C HIS A 270 -4.85 0.66 -17.82
N PRO A 271 -4.54 0.99 -16.55
CA PRO A 271 -3.67 0.16 -15.73
C PRO A 271 -4.29 -1.21 -15.43
N LYS A 272 -5.62 -1.29 -15.24
CA LYS A 272 -6.30 -2.59 -15.11
C LYS A 272 -6.29 -3.42 -16.40
N PHE A 273 -6.25 -2.78 -17.57
CA PHE A 273 -6.12 -3.48 -18.84
C PHE A 273 -4.74 -4.10 -18.95
N ALA A 274 -3.70 -3.28 -18.76
CA ALA A 274 -2.33 -3.75 -18.82
C ALA A 274 -2.02 -4.82 -17.77
N ALA A 275 -2.50 -4.66 -16.53
CA ALA A 275 -2.37 -5.70 -15.49
C ALA A 275 -3.08 -7.01 -15.88
N LYS A 276 -4.28 -6.92 -16.46
CA LYS A 276 -5.02 -8.09 -16.97
C LYS A 276 -4.30 -8.77 -18.12
N LEU A 277 -3.77 -7.99 -19.06
CA LEU A 277 -3.04 -8.51 -20.22
C LEU A 277 -1.71 -9.18 -19.82
N ILE A 278 -0.97 -8.59 -18.88
CA ILE A 278 0.23 -9.21 -18.28
C ILE A 278 -0.11 -10.59 -17.69
N ASN A 279 -1.20 -10.67 -16.92
CA ASN A 279 -1.66 -11.93 -16.34
C ASN A 279 -2.07 -12.95 -17.40
N ASP A 280 -2.85 -12.53 -18.40
CA ASP A 280 -3.42 -13.44 -19.40
C ASP A 280 -2.35 -14.03 -20.34
N LEU A 281 -1.33 -13.24 -20.69
CA LEU A 281 -0.27 -13.68 -21.59
C LEU A 281 0.89 -14.40 -20.88
N PHE A 282 1.21 -14.00 -19.66
CA PHE A 282 2.44 -14.42 -18.99
C PHE A 282 2.23 -15.06 -17.61
N GLY A 283 0.99 -15.09 -17.09
CA GLY A 283 0.72 -15.59 -15.74
C GLY A 283 1.27 -14.71 -14.61
N ILE A 284 1.76 -13.50 -14.93
CA ILE A 284 2.37 -12.59 -13.96
C ILE A 284 1.29 -11.75 -13.27
N GLN A 285 1.29 -11.79 -11.94
CA GLN A 285 0.34 -11.03 -11.13
C GLN A 285 0.90 -9.65 -10.78
N THR A 286 0.26 -8.62 -11.33
CA THR A 286 0.53 -7.22 -10.97
C THR A 286 -0.72 -6.61 -10.32
N ARG A 287 -0.59 -5.41 -9.74
CA ARG A 287 -1.75 -4.65 -9.24
C ARG A 287 -1.93 -3.37 -10.04
N ALA A 288 -3.17 -2.90 -10.12
CA ALA A 288 -3.52 -1.67 -10.82
C ALA A 288 -4.36 -0.72 -9.95
N GLY A 289 -4.14 0.59 -10.11
CA GLY A 289 -4.84 1.66 -9.39
C GLY A 289 -3.93 2.42 -8.43
N CYS A 290 -4.50 3.29 -7.58
CA CYS A 290 -3.72 4.18 -6.71
C CYS A 290 -3.19 3.54 -5.41
N ALA A 291 -3.08 2.21 -5.33
CA ALA A 291 -2.45 1.47 -4.24
C ALA A 291 -2.85 1.88 -2.80
N CYS A 292 -4.09 2.31 -2.58
CA CYS A 292 -4.55 2.86 -1.30
C CYS A 292 -3.68 4.03 -0.77
N ALA A 293 -3.16 4.85 -1.67
CA ALA A 293 -2.39 6.06 -1.40
C ALA A 293 -2.87 7.18 -2.34
N ALA A 294 -4.20 7.33 -2.44
CA ALA A 294 -4.83 8.21 -3.43
C ALA A 294 -4.34 9.67 -3.37
N PRO A 295 -4.16 10.32 -2.20
CA PRO A 295 -3.59 11.68 -2.15
C PRO A 295 -2.22 11.78 -2.83
N TYR A 296 -1.31 10.83 -2.54
CA TYR A 296 -0.03 10.77 -3.23
C TYR A 296 -0.19 10.46 -4.72
N GLY A 297 -1.12 9.58 -5.07
CA GLY A 297 -1.49 9.29 -6.46
C GLY A 297 -1.97 10.52 -7.22
N HIS A 298 -2.68 11.46 -6.59
CA HIS A 298 -3.09 12.71 -7.26
C HIS A 298 -1.88 13.55 -7.62
N ARG A 299 -0.88 13.66 -6.73
CA ARG A 299 0.38 14.35 -7.01
C ARG A 299 1.19 13.68 -8.11
N LEU A 300 1.32 12.35 -8.07
CA LEU A 300 2.08 11.58 -9.07
C LEU A 300 1.44 11.58 -10.47
N LEU A 301 0.14 11.89 -10.55
CA LEU A 301 -0.64 11.89 -11.78
C LEU A 301 -1.05 13.30 -12.20
N ASP A 302 -0.54 14.34 -11.53
CA ASP A 302 -0.86 15.75 -11.76
C ASP A 302 -2.38 16.04 -11.77
N ILE A 303 -3.13 15.39 -10.87
CA ILE A 303 -4.58 15.53 -10.77
C ILE A 303 -4.90 16.74 -9.90
N SER A 304 -5.46 17.77 -10.51
CA SER A 304 -5.96 18.97 -9.81
C SER A 304 -7.21 18.66 -8.97
N GLU A 305 -7.59 19.58 -8.08
CA GLU A 305 -8.82 19.48 -7.30
C GLU A 305 -10.06 19.38 -8.20
N GLU A 306 -10.12 20.18 -9.27
CA GLU A 306 -11.21 20.17 -10.24
C GLU A 306 -11.32 18.80 -10.90
N THR A 307 -10.19 18.25 -11.37
CA THR A 307 -10.11 16.93 -12.01
C THR A 307 -10.51 15.83 -11.03
N SER A 308 -10.08 15.92 -9.77
CA SER A 308 -10.47 14.99 -8.70
C SER A 308 -11.98 14.99 -8.47
N ASN A 309 -12.60 16.17 -8.42
CA ASN A 309 -14.04 16.32 -8.26
C ASN A 309 -14.82 15.74 -9.45
N ILE A 310 -14.31 15.89 -10.67
CA ILE A 310 -14.87 15.25 -11.86
C ILE A 310 -14.80 13.72 -11.74
N PHE A 311 -13.65 13.16 -11.37
CA PHE A 311 -13.53 11.72 -11.10
C PHE A 311 -14.56 11.26 -10.06
N ARG A 312 -14.66 11.98 -8.93
CA ARG A 312 -15.59 11.67 -7.85
C ARG A 312 -17.05 11.68 -8.32
N TYR A 313 -17.44 12.66 -9.13
CA TYR A 313 -18.79 12.77 -9.68
C TYR A 313 -19.18 11.53 -10.48
N PHE A 314 -18.36 11.14 -11.45
CA PHE A 314 -18.65 10.00 -12.33
C PHE A 314 -18.54 8.66 -11.62
N ILE A 315 -17.59 8.50 -10.71
CA ILE A 315 -17.49 7.30 -9.87
C ILE A 315 -18.77 7.13 -9.04
N LYS A 316 -19.34 8.22 -8.49
CA LYS A 316 -20.63 8.19 -7.79
C LYS A 316 -21.81 7.85 -8.70
N LYS A 317 -21.73 8.21 -9.99
CA LYS A 317 -22.71 7.80 -11.02
C LYS A 317 -22.52 6.35 -11.50
N GLY A 318 -21.53 5.65 -10.96
CA GLY A 318 -21.28 4.24 -11.24
C GLY A 318 -20.25 4.00 -12.35
N PHE A 319 -19.59 5.01 -12.90
CA PHE A 319 -18.54 4.84 -13.91
C PHE A 319 -17.18 4.66 -13.24
N ILE A 320 -16.90 3.45 -12.71
CA ILE A 320 -15.63 3.18 -11.99
C ILE A 320 -14.44 3.07 -12.96
N SER A 321 -14.68 2.80 -14.25
CA SER A 321 -13.66 2.66 -15.29
C SER A 321 -12.75 3.87 -15.47
N ILE A 322 -13.18 5.07 -15.10
CA ILE A 322 -12.35 6.28 -15.24
C ILE A 322 -11.31 6.43 -14.14
N LYS A 323 -11.32 5.56 -13.10
CA LYS A 323 -10.42 5.69 -11.95
C LYS A 323 -8.97 5.71 -12.42
N PRO A 324 -8.21 6.79 -12.14
CA PRO A 324 -6.83 6.90 -12.57
C PRO A 324 -5.94 5.93 -11.79
N GLY A 325 -4.72 5.75 -12.26
CA GLY A 325 -3.73 4.93 -11.57
C GLY A 325 -2.59 4.47 -12.47
N TRP A 326 -1.87 3.47 -11.98
CA TRP A 326 -0.70 2.88 -12.61
C TRP A 326 -0.72 1.37 -12.43
N ILE A 327 0.20 0.69 -13.12
CA ILE A 327 0.54 -0.70 -12.82
C ILE A 327 1.61 -0.68 -11.73
N ARG A 328 1.42 -1.48 -10.68
CA ARG A 328 2.42 -1.69 -9.63
C ARG A 328 2.83 -3.16 -9.58
N PHE A 329 4.13 -3.38 -9.54
CA PHE A 329 4.73 -4.68 -9.28
C PHE A 329 5.94 -4.53 -8.36
N ASN A 330 6.26 -5.61 -7.65
CA ASN A 330 7.34 -5.65 -6.68
C ASN A 330 8.24 -6.82 -7.03
N ILE A 331 9.56 -6.63 -6.98
CA ILE A 331 10.53 -7.72 -7.09
C ILE A 331 10.94 -8.15 -5.70
N HIS A 332 10.84 -9.44 -5.40
CA HIS A 332 11.15 -9.96 -4.08
C HIS A 332 12.55 -10.58 -4.07
N TYR A 333 13.28 -10.46 -2.95
CA TYR A 333 14.62 -11.04 -2.79
C TYR A 333 14.68 -12.58 -2.91
N ILE A 334 13.55 -13.27 -2.93
CA ILE A 334 13.48 -14.74 -3.12
C ILE A 334 13.33 -15.13 -4.59
N MET A 335 13.05 -14.18 -5.47
CA MET A 335 12.94 -14.44 -6.91
C MET A 335 14.32 -14.75 -7.48
N SER A 336 14.35 -15.72 -8.38
CA SER A 336 15.50 -16.03 -9.22
C SER A 336 15.77 -14.91 -10.23
N GLU A 337 16.98 -14.91 -10.80
CA GLU A 337 17.34 -13.91 -11.80
C GLU A 337 16.50 -14.04 -13.08
N ASP A 338 16.23 -15.28 -13.51
CA ASP A 338 15.42 -15.58 -14.68
C ASP A 338 13.97 -15.12 -14.53
N GLU A 339 13.38 -15.24 -13.33
CA GLU A 339 12.04 -14.72 -13.05
C GLU A 339 12.00 -13.19 -13.18
N VAL A 340 13.01 -12.49 -12.65
CA VAL A 340 13.09 -11.02 -12.74
C VAL A 340 13.27 -10.57 -14.19
N ASP A 341 14.08 -11.29 -14.97
CA ASP A 341 14.26 -11.01 -16.40
C ASP A 341 12.99 -11.27 -17.20
N PHE A 342 12.30 -12.39 -16.93
CA PHE A 342 11.00 -12.69 -17.55
C PHE A 342 9.95 -11.61 -17.25
N ILE A 343 9.88 -11.12 -16.01
CA ILE A 343 8.97 -10.02 -15.64
C ILE A 343 9.32 -8.74 -16.42
N CYS A 344 10.60 -8.39 -16.51
CA CYS A 344 11.04 -7.22 -17.27
C CYS A 344 10.71 -7.35 -18.76
N ASP A 345 10.92 -8.53 -19.35
CA ASP A 345 10.64 -8.80 -20.75
C ASP A 345 9.14 -8.78 -21.06
N ALA A 346 8.31 -9.30 -20.14
CA ALA A 346 6.86 -9.22 -20.24
C ALA A 346 6.38 -7.77 -20.17
N ILE A 347 6.90 -6.96 -19.24
CA ILE A 347 6.56 -5.53 -19.15
C ILE A 347 6.99 -4.80 -20.42
N LYS A 348 8.19 -5.06 -20.93
CA LYS A 348 8.67 -4.52 -22.20
C LYS A 348 7.74 -4.87 -23.35
N PHE A 349 7.36 -6.13 -23.48
CA PHE A 349 6.42 -6.58 -24.51
C PHE A 349 5.10 -5.82 -24.45
N ILE A 350 4.54 -5.63 -23.24
CA ILE A 350 3.26 -4.93 -23.02
C ILE A 350 3.40 -3.44 -23.32
N ALA A 351 4.54 -2.84 -23.00
CA ALA A 351 4.82 -1.47 -23.36
C ALA A 351 4.85 -1.28 -24.88
N GLU A 352 5.55 -2.15 -25.59
CA GLU A 352 5.73 -2.07 -27.04
C GLU A 352 4.49 -2.49 -27.85
N ASN A 353 3.72 -3.47 -27.36
CA ASN A 353 2.67 -4.13 -28.16
C ASN A 353 1.29 -4.16 -27.48
N GLY A 354 1.18 -3.81 -26.20
CA GLY A 354 -0.04 -4.03 -25.41
C GLY A 354 -1.28 -3.32 -25.96
N TYR A 355 -1.09 -2.17 -26.60
CA TYR A 355 -2.18 -1.42 -27.25
C TYR A 355 -2.86 -2.20 -28.39
N LEU A 356 -2.12 -3.09 -29.08
CA LEU A 356 -2.66 -3.90 -30.17
C LEU A 356 -3.79 -4.83 -29.70
N PHE A 357 -3.72 -5.25 -28.43
CA PHE A 357 -4.67 -6.17 -27.83
C PHE A 357 -5.98 -5.48 -27.39
N LEU A 358 -6.09 -4.15 -27.43
CA LEU A 358 -7.30 -3.46 -26.97
C LEU A 358 -8.56 -3.92 -27.71
N ASN A 359 -8.45 -4.27 -28.98
CA ASN A 359 -9.58 -4.80 -29.74
C ASN A 359 -10.00 -6.20 -29.27
N GLU A 360 -9.14 -6.96 -28.61
CA GLU A 360 -9.48 -8.31 -28.12
C GLU A 360 -10.15 -8.29 -26.73
N TYR A 361 -10.24 -7.13 -26.09
CA TYR A 361 -10.78 -6.98 -24.74
C TYR A 361 -12.02 -6.09 -24.71
N ILE A 362 -12.84 -6.32 -23.68
CA ILE A 362 -14.05 -5.57 -23.36
C ILE A 362 -13.87 -4.91 -22.00
N LEU A 363 -14.07 -3.59 -21.95
CA LEU A 363 -14.14 -2.79 -20.73
C LEU A 363 -15.56 -2.81 -20.16
N ASP A 364 -15.70 -3.23 -18.92
CA ASP A 364 -16.93 -3.00 -18.15
C ASP A 364 -16.90 -1.58 -17.56
N MET A 365 -17.77 -0.71 -18.07
CA MET A 365 -17.73 0.72 -17.71
C MET A 365 -18.05 0.95 -16.24
N LYS A 366 -18.87 0.06 -15.65
CA LYS A 366 -19.35 0.17 -14.27
C LYS A 366 -18.34 -0.26 -13.24
N THR A 367 -17.55 -1.30 -13.54
CA THR A 367 -16.57 -1.87 -12.60
C THR A 367 -15.13 -1.46 -12.93
N GLY A 368 -14.89 -1.02 -14.16
CA GLY A 368 -13.55 -0.80 -14.73
C GLY A 368 -12.79 -2.09 -15.00
N SER A 369 -13.46 -3.24 -15.00
CA SER A 369 -12.83 -4.54 -15.25
C SER A 369 -12.63 -4.76 -16.74
N TRP A 370 -11.57 -5.48 -17.09
CA TRP A 370 -11.27 -5.84 -18.47
C TRP A 370 -11.32 -7.36 -18.63
N SER A 371 -11.93 -7.84 -19.70
CA SER A 371 -12.03 -9.26 -20.03
C SER A 371 -11.80 -9.49 -21.51
N HIS A 372 -11.05 -10.54 -21.88
CA HIS A 372 -10.91 -10.94 -23.27
C HIS A 372 -12.28 -11.33 -23.85
N LYS A 373 -12.55 -11.02 -25.12
CA LYS A 373 -13.82 -11.28 -25.83
C LYS A 373 -14.26 -12.75 -25.76
N SER A 374 -13.31 -13.67 -25.73
CA SER A 374 -13.58 -15.12 -25.61
C SER A 374 -14.11 -15.53 -24.23
N TYR A 375 -13.87 -14.75 -23.17
CA TYR A 375 -14.36 -15.02 -21.81
C TYR A 375 -15.80 -14.55 -21.59
N ASN A 376 -16.63 -14.48 -22.63
CA ASN A 376 -18.03 -14.09 -22.52
C ASN A 376 -18.93 -15.10 -21.79
N LYS A 377 -18.36 -16.15 -21.20
CA LYS A 377 -19.05 -16.91 -20.16
C LYS A 377 -18.87 -16.15 -18.85
N PRO A 378 -19.95 -15.72 -18.15
CA PRO A 378 -19.79 -15.37 -16.75
C PRO A 378 -18.98 -16.50 -16.12
N PHE A 379 -17.95 -16.17 -15.33
CA PHE A 379 -17.40 -17.18 -14.43
C PHE A 379 -18.62 -17.87 -13.84
N SER A 380 -18.75 -19.19 -14.04
CA SER A 380 -19.65 -19.93 -13.18
C SER A 380 -19.20 -19.49 -11.81
N VAL A 381 -20.01 -18.67 -11.14
CA VAL A 381 -19.85 -18.43 -9.72
C VAL A 381 -19.58 -19.82 -9.21
N VAL A 382 -18.43 -20.05 -8.57
CA VAL A 382 -18.21 -21.35 -7.95
C VAL A 382 -19.34 -21.43 -6.95
N GLU A 383 -20.47 -22.04 -7.34
CA GLU A 383 -21.73 -22.01 -6.58
C GLU A 383 -21.50 -22.64 -5.21
N ASN A 384 -20.41 -23.42 -5.11
CA ASN A 384 -19.92 -24.12 -3.94
C ASN A 384 -18.48 -23.70 -3.58
N PHE A 385 -18.15 -22.40 -3.51
CA PHE A 385 -16.88 -22.01 -2.87
C PHE A 385 -17.03 -22.15 -1.36
N GLY A 386 -16.45 -23.21 -0.79
CA GLY A 386 -16.53 -23.52 0.63
C GLY A 386 -15.53 -24.59 1.04
N ALA A 387 -15.34 -24.76 2.36
CA ALA A 387 -14.33 -25.66 2.91
C ALA A 387 -14.39 -27.07 2.33
N LYS A 388 -15.58 -27.61 2.06
CA LYS A 388 -15.78 -28.94 1.45
C LYS A 388 -15.24 -29.02 0.02
N GLU A 389 -15.46 -27.99 -0.79
CA GLU A 389 -14.96 -27.96 -2.16
C GLU A 389 -13.45 -27.74 -2.18
N SER A 390 -12.95 -26.82 -1.35
CA SER A 390 -11.51 -26.64 -1.13
C SER A 390 -10.86 -27.95 -0.68
N LEU A 391 -11.46 -28.70 0.25
CA LEU A 391 -10.94 -29.98 0.74
C LEU A 391 -10.94 -31.10 -0.31
N LYS A 392 -11.80 -31.04 -1.35
CA LYS A 392 -11.73 -31.97 -2.50
C LYS A 392 -10.49 -31.71 -3.37
N PHE A 393 -10.02 -30.46 -3.42
CA PHE A 393 -8.84 -30.04 -4.20
C PHE A 393 -7.56 -29.95 -3.35
N VAL A 394 -7.67 -29.81 -2.03
CA VAL A 394 -6.59 -30.05 -1.07
C VAL A 394 -6.42 -31.56 -0.99
N GLY A 395 -5.80 -32.13 -2.03
CA GLY A 395 -5.61 -33.56 -2.17
C GLY A 395 -4.89 -34.17 -0.97
N ASN A 396 -5.14 -35.47 -0.76
CA ASN A 396 -4.34 -36.43 0.01
C ASN A 396 -2.93 -36.61 -0.61
N ASN A 397 -2.24 -35.50 -0.87
CA ASN A 397 -0.95 -35.52 -1.49
C ASN A 397 0.09 -35.71 -0.39
N ASN A 398 0.50 -36.96 -0.22
CA ASN A 398 1.86 -37.33 0.18
C ASN A 398 2.88 -36.83 -0.87
N THR A 399 2.75 -35.59 -1.35
CA THR A 399 3.76 -34.94 -2.17
C THR A 399 4.93 -34.67 -1.26
N LYS A 400 5.90 -35.58 -1.27
CA LYS A 400 7.30 -35.18 -1.05
C LYS A 400 7.49 -33.91 -1.89
N ALA A 401 7.90 -32.82 -1.26
CA ALA A 401 8.28 -31.61 -1.97
C ALA A 401 9.14 -32.04 -3.16
N VAL A 402 8.66 -31.76 -4.37
CA VAL A 402 9.36 -32.15 -5.60
C VAL A 402 10.74 -31.53 -5.49
N LYS A 403 11.77 -32.38 -5.32
CA LYS A 403 13.17 -31.95 -5.17
C LYS A 403 13.76 -31.41 -6.47
N GLU A 404 13.05 -31.58 -7.59
CA GLU A 404 13.45 -31.06 -8.88
C GLU A 404 12.98 -29.60 -8.99
N ILE A 405 13.91 -28.69 -8.73
CA ILE A 405 13.85 -27.34 -9.27
C ILE A 405 13.78 -27.54 -10.79
N HIS A 406 12.64 -27.25 -11.42
CA HIS A 406 12.47 -27.40 -12.86
C HIS A 406 13.59 -26.67 -13.59
N SER A 407 14.50 -27.41 -14.22
CA SER A 407 15.50 -26.87 -15.14
C SER A 407 14.86 -26.28 -16.42
N ASP A 408 13.55 -26.40 -16.58
CA ASP A 408 12.75 -25.98 -17.75
C ASP A 408 12.11 -24.59 -17.63
N SER A 409 12.19 -23.90 -16.48
CA SER A 409 11.49 -22.61 -16.30
C SER A 409 11.91 -21.55 -17.33
N ILE A 410 13.19 -21.51 -17.70
CA ILE A 410 13.71 -20.59 -18.73
C ILE A 410 13.09 -20.90 -20.10
N GLU A 411 12.95 -22.18 -20.45
CA GLU A 411 12.37 -22.59 -21.73
C GLU A 411 10.88 -22.27 -21.77
N GLU A 412 10.19 -22.41 -20.64
CA GLU A 412 8.80 -22.02 -20.49
C GLU A 412 8.61 -20.49 -20.61
N TYR A 413 9.45 -19.68 -19.98
CA TYR A 413 9.44 -18.21 -20.14
C TYR A 413 9.65 -17.78 -21.60
N LYS A 414 10.61 -18.40 -22.30
CA LYS A 414 10.84 -18.18 -23.73
C LYS A 414 9.63 -18.56 -24.56
N LYS A 415 8.98 -19.69 -24.23
CA LYS A 415 7.76 -20.15 -24.89
C LYS A 415 6.62 -19.13 -24.73
N TYR A 416 6.35 -18.64 -23.53
CA TYR A 416 5.31 -17.62 -23.31
C TYR A 416 5.59 -16.33 -24.10
N LEU A 417 6.83 -15.83 -24.07
CA LEU A 417 7.24 -14.67 -24.86
C LEU A 417 7.07 -14.88 -26.37
N ASN A 418 7.44 -16.05 -26.89
CA ASN A 418 7.30 -16.37 -28.30
C ASN A 418 5.83 -16.47 -28.72
N VAL A 419 4.97 -17.07 -27.88
CA VAL A 419 3.53 -17.13 -28.11
C VAL A 419 2.94 -15.72 -28.16
N ALA A 420 3.26 -14.86 -27.19
CA ALA A 420 2.79 -13.48 -27.14
C ALA A 420 3.22 -12.68 -28.39
N LYS A 421 4.50 -12.80 -28.80
CA LYS A 421 5.03 -12.18 -30.04
C LYS A 421 4.29 -12.66 -31.29
N ASN A 422 4.04 -13.97 -31.40
CA ASN A 422 3.31 -14.53 -32.54
C ASN A 422 1.85 -14.06 -32.60
N TYR A 423 1.21 -13.80 -31.45
CA TYR A 423 -0.11 -13.19 -31.40
C TYR A 423 -0.06 -11.71 -31.81
N ALA A 424 0.84 -10.93 -31.22
CA ALA A 424 0.99 -9.50 -31.56
C ALA A 424 1.29 -9.28 -33.04
N ALA A 425 2.12 -10.13 -33.66
CA ALA A 425 2.44 -10.05 -35.10
C ALA A 425 1.22 -10.23 -36.03
N LYS A 426 0.12 -10.81 -35.55
CA LYS A 426 -1.13 -10.96 -36.31
C LYS A 426 -2.08 -9.78 -36.14
N LEU A 427 -1.85 -8.93 -35.13
CA LEU A 427 -2.66 -7.76 -34.84
C LEU A 427 -2.08 -6.55 -35.58
N LYS A 428 -2.95 -5.70 -36.15
CA LYS A 428 -2.54 -4.47 -36.81
C LYS A 428 -3.26 -3.29 -36.18
N GLU A 429 -2.52 -2.23 -35.91
CA GLU A 429 -3.08 -1.00 -35.33
C GLU A 429 -4.13 -0.36 -36.24
N ALA A 430 -3.97 -0.48 -37.57
CA ALA A 430 -4.93 0.01 -38.55
C ALA A 430 -6.33 -0.61 -38.41
N ASP A 431 -6.43 -1.79 -37.79
CA ASP A 431 -7.69 -2.50 -37.57
C ASP A 431 -8.36 -2.08 -36.24
N ILE A 432 -7.73 -1.16 -35.48
CA ILE A 432 -8.18 -0.73 -34.15
C ILE A 432 -8.89 0.61 -34.24
N ASN A 433 -10.21 0.59 -34.01
CA ASN A 433 -10.99 1.80 -33.85
C ASN A 433 -10.93 2.28 -32.38
N PHE A 434 -9.90 3.05 -32.04
CA PHE A 434 -9.73 3.62 -30.71
C PHE A 434 -10.87 4.58 -30.37
N LYS A 435 -11.49 4.35 -29.22
CA LYS A 435 -12.44 5.23 -28.58
C LYS A 435 -11.82 5.85 -27.34
N SER A 436 -12.24 7.05 -27.02
CA SER A 436 -11.96 7.73 -25.76
C SER A 436 -13.21 8.47 -25.34
N PHE A 437 -13.28 8.89 -24.07
CA PHE A 437 -14.39 9.71 -23.63
C PHE A 437 -14.32 11.11 -24.24
N ASP A 438 -15.47 11.80 -24.31
CA ASP A 438 -15.49 13.23 -24.65
C ASP A 438 -14.76 14.02 -23.56
N GLU A 439 -13.65 14.66 -23.92
CA GLU A 439 -12.81 15.44 -23.00
C GLU A 439 -13.54 16.65 -22.40
N LYS A 440 -14.60 17.14 -23.04
CA LYS A 440 -15.42 18.24 -22.52
C LYS A 440 -16.32 17.80 -21.37
N GLU A 441 -16.66 16.52 -21.33
CA GLU A 441 -17.62 15.97 -20.37
C GLU A 441 -16.97 15.02 -19.36
N TYR A 442 -15.89 14.32 -19.72
CA TYR A 442 -15.30 13.24 -18.92
C TYR A 442 -13.76 13.27 -18.91
N PRO A 443 -13.12 12.73 -17.86
CA PRO A 443 -11.68 12.48 -17.87
C PRO A 443 -11.32 11.44 -18.93
N SER A 444 -10.65 11.87 -20.00
CA SER A 444 -10.31 11.04 -21.16
C SER A 444 -8.81 10.74 -21.23
N TRP A 445 -8.30 9.99 -20.26
CA TRP A 445 -6.85 9.74 -20.10
C TRP A 445 -6.37 8.41 -20.70
N PHE A 446 -7.27 7.60 -21.28
CA PHE A 446 -6.96 6.31 -21.91
C PHE A 446 -7.86 6.02 -23.12
N TYR A 447 -7.43 5.08 -23.95
CA TYR A 447 -8.24 4.53 -25.05
C TYR A 447 -8.86 3.18 -24.70
N TYR A 448 -10.03 2.90 -25.27
CA TYR A 448 -10.69 1.60 -25.28
C TYR A 448 -11.29 1.31 -26.66
N VAL A 449 -11.75 0.08 -26.91
CA VAL A 449 -12.35 -0.29 -28.22
C VAL A 449 -13.75 -0.85 -28.03
N ASN A 450 -13.86 -1.87 -27.19
CA ASN A 450 -15.12 -2.53 -26.85
C ASN A 450 -15.44 -2.22 -25.39
N SER A 451 -16.70 -1.88 -25.12
CA SER A 451 -17.20 -1.63 -23.77
C SER A 451 -18.61 -2.18 -23.60
N LYS A 452 -18.99 -2.50 -22.36
CA LYS A 452 -20.34 -2.93 -21.98
C LYS A 452 -20.87 -2.15 -20.78
#